data_AF-A0A1E3BTS9-F1
#
_entry.id   AF-A0A1E3BTS9-F1
#
_cell.length_a   1.000
_cell.length_b   1.000
_cell.length_c   1.000
_cell.angle_alpha   90.00
_cell.angle_beta   90.00
_cell.angle_gamma   90.00
#
_symmetry.space_group_name_H-M   'P 1'
#
loop_
_entity.id
_entity.type
_entity.pdbx_description
1 polymer ?
#
loop_
_entity_poly.entity_id
_entity_poly.type
_entity_poly.pdbx_seq_one_letter_code
_entity_poly.pdbx_strand_id
1 'polypeptide(L)'
;MKKDSPEIAGYTVLPVQLPPTPAFPKPATHYLYLRPHEPRIPDPDSPRSLFVVNAPIDTTETHLRHLFAAQLSAGRVEKVHFENVPTKKKHSPPTLSASKNNKKRKRITADDLQSQLDAIDLPSTWDRQLQKSGAHAIVIFADKPSMESSLKAAAKAAKKGTQIVWAEGIEHRVSPLGLARYQNHEQLRYPDRATLLHTVNDFMVVFGEVAEARKREEARKAQMPDDDGFVTVTSGPKLNNVAQQEEMRELVERQRKKEEGLGDFYRFQSREKRKERQNELLRRFDDDRRKLSEMKERKGKIRPE
;
A
#
# COMPACT_ATOMS: atom_id res chain seq x y z
N MET A 1 47.61 37.95 -0.59
CA MET A 1 46.52 37.84 -1.59
C MET A 1 45.39 37.04 -0.97
N LYS A 2 44.20 37.63 -0.77
CA LYS A 2 43.02 36.88 -0.32
C LYS A 2 42.66 35.94 -1.48
N LYS A 3 42.96 34.64 -1.34
CA LYS A 3 42.39 33.64 -2.24
C LYS A 3 40.90 33.61 -1.92
N ASP A 4 40.09 34.19 -2.79
CA ASP A 4 38.64 34.04 -2.71
C ASP A 4 38.29 32.56 -2.69
N SER A 5 37.21 32.20 -2.00
CA SER A 5 36.73 30.82 -2.01
C SER A 5 36.46 30.45 -3.46
N PRO A 6 36.86 29.27 -3.93
CA PRO A 6 36.40 28.81 -5.23
C PRO A 6 34.88 28.65 -5.13
N GLU A 7 34.16 29.64 -5.65
CA GLU A 7 32.71 29.69 -5.73
C GLU A 7 32.31 29.69 -7.20
N ILE A 8 31.36 28.84 -7.55
CA ILE A 8 30.85 28.70 -8.93
C ILE A 8 29.35 28.82 -8.89
N ALA A 9 28.78 29.88 -9.50
CA ALA A 9 27.34 30.12 -9.57
C ALA A 9 26.61 30.01 -8.20
N GLY A 10 27.25 30.49 -7.12
CA GLY A 10 26.71 30.43 -5.76
C GLY A 10 26.94 29.10 -5.03
N TYR A 11 27.67 28.16 -5.62
CA TYR A 11 28.12 26.94 -4.96
C TYR A 11 29.52 27.11 -4.39
N THR A 12 29.70 26.74 -3.12
CA THR A 12 31.02 26.57 -2.51
C THR A 12 31.65 25.29 -3.04
N VAL A 13 32.84 25.38 -3.62
CA VAL A 13 33.58 24.22 -4.13
C VAL A 13 34.44 23.62 -3.02
N LEU A 14 34.21 22.35 -2.70
CA LEU A 14 34.98 21.57 -1.73
C LEU A 14 35.78 20.48 -2.46
N PRO A 15 37.12 20.63 -2.60
CA PRO A 15 37.96 19.57 -3.13
C PRO A 15 38.13 18.46 -2.09
N VAL A 16 37.91 17.21 -2.50
CA VAL A 16 38.18 16.00 -1.73
C VAL A 16 39.10 15.09 -2.54
N GLN A 17 40.01 14.38 -1.87
CA GLN A 17 40.91 13.41 -2.48
C GLN A 17 40.28 12.03 -2.40
N LEU A 18 40.16 11.34 -3.53
CA LEU A 18 39.80 9.93 -3.53
C LEU A 18 41.04 9.10 -3.11
N PRO A 19 40.85 8.06 -2.27
CA PRO A 19 41.96 7.22 -1.83
C PRO A 19 42.62 6.52 -3.03
N PRO A 20 43.95 6.35 -3.02
CA PRO A 20 44.64 5.64 -4.09
C PRO A 20 44.23 4.16 -4.09
N THR A 21 44.16 3.58 -5.28
CA THR A 21 43.85 2.15 -5.46
C THR A 21 45.01 1.46 -6.19
N PRO A 22 45.13 0.12 -6.10
CA PRO A 22 46.17 -0.60 -6.84
C PRO A 22 46.15 -0.33 -8.35
N ALA A 23 44.96 -0.12 -8.92
CA ALA A 23 44.79 0.21 -10.33
C ALA A 23 45.05 1.69 -10.65
N PHE A 24 44.91 2.59 -9.67
CA PHE A 24 45.11 4.03 -9.82
C PHE A 24 45.86 4.59 -8.60
N PRO A 25 47.22 4.56 -8.61
CA PRO A 25 48.03 4.88 -7.43
C PRO A 25 48.14 6.39 -7.16
N LYS A 26 47.83 7.24 -8.14
CA LYS A 26 47.83 8.69 -7.96
C LYS A 26 46.48 9.11 -7.36
N PRO A 27 46.44 9.81 -6.23
CA PRO A 27 45.17 10.26 -5.66
C PRO A 27 44.49 11.24 -6.62
N ALA A 28 43.20 11.04 -6.85
CA ALA A 28 42.40 11.86 -7.74
C ALA A 28 41.62 12.90 -6.94
N THR A 29 41.65 14.15 -7.37
CA THR A 29 40.85 15.22 -6.75
C THR A 29 39.44 15.19 -7.34
N HIS A 30 38.44 15.01 -6.48
CA HIS A 30 37.03 15.12 -6.80
C HIS A 30 36.47 16.42 -6.19
N TYR A 31 35.56 17.08 -6.90
CA TYR A 31 35.01 18.37 -6.47
C TYR A 31 33.54 18.23 -6.09
N LEU A 32 33.22 18.54 -4.84
CA LEU A 32 31.87 18.65 -4.33
C LEU A 32 31.40 20.11 -4.44
N TYR A 33 30.13 20.31 -4.79
CA TYR A 33 29.53 21.64 -4.87
C TYR A 33 28.45 21.76 -3.81
N LEU A 34 28.59 22.74 -2.92
CA LEU A 34 27.74 22.90 -1.74
C LEU A 34 26.97 24.22 -1.82
N ARG A 35 25.66 24.16 -1.57
CA ARG A 35 24.81 25.36 -1.47
C ARG A 35 23.71 25.12 -0.43
N PRO A 36 23.24 26.15 0.32
CA PRO A 36 22.01 26.04 1.09
C PRO A 36 20.84 25.52 0.24
N HIS A 37 20.08 24.57 0.78
CA HIS A 37 18.96 23.99 0.04
C HIS A 37 17.73 24.91 0.11
N GLU A 38 17.32 25.42 -1.05
CA GLU A 38 16.20 26.35 -1.20
C GLU A 38 15.20 25.77 -2.22
N PRO A 39 14.34 24.82 -1.82
CA PRO A 39 13.32 24.28 -2.72
C PRO A 39 12.27 25.34 -3.03
N ARG A 40 11.58 25.18 -4.17
CA ARG A 40 10.50 26.11 -4.59
C ARG A 40 9.37 26.20 -3.56
N ILE A 41 9.10 25.10 -2.85
CA ILE A 41 8.15 25.02 -1.75
C ILE A 41 8.97 24.69 -0.50
N PRO A 42 9.11 25.61 0.46
CA PRO A 42 9.91 25.38 1.65
C PRO A 42 9.29 24.30 2.54
N ASP A 43 10.03 23.21 2.72
CA ASP A 43 9.77 22.21 3.76
C ASP A 43 10.31 22.67 5.12
N PRO A 44 9.81 22.15 6.26
CA PRO A 44 10.29 22.52 7.60
C PRO A 44 11.79 22.29 7.82
N ASP A 45 12.39 21.36 7.07
CA ASP A 45 13.81 21.03 7.12
C ASP A 45 14.67 21.87 6.17
N SER A 46 14.07 22.62 5.25
CA SER A 46 14.78 23.49 4.30
C SER A 46 15.82 24.40 4.96
N PRO A 47 15.53 25.16 6.04
CA PRO A 47 16.48 26.11 6.62
C PRO A 47 17.71 25.46 7.25
N ARG A 48 17.67 24.16 7.56
CA ARG A 48 18.77 23.39 8.16
C ARG A 48 19.37 22.39 7.17
N SER A 49 19.09 22.53 5.88
CA SER A 49 19.51 21.57 4.87
C SER A 49 20.47 22.17 3.84
N LEU A 50 21.38 21.32 3.37
CA LEU A 50 22.42 21.66 2.41
C LEU A 50 22.26 20.81 1.16
N PHE A 51 22.27 21.45 0.02
CA PHE A 51 22.28 20.81 -1.29
C PHE A 51 23.73 20.55 -1.71
N VAL A 52 24.06 19.27 -1.88
CA VAL A 52 25.39 18.79 -2.28
C VAL A 52 25.27 18.18 -3.66
N VAL A 53 26.06 18.66 -4.61
CA VAL A 53 26.07 18.17 -5.99
C VAL A 53 27.39 17.51 -6.30
N ASN A 54 27.35 16.56 -7.24
CA ASN A 54 28.48 15.77 -7.68
C ASN A 54 29.03 14.91 -6.53
N ALA A 55 28.17 14.29 -5.74
CA ALA A 55 28.62 13.34 -4.73
C ALA A 55 29.31 12.14 -5.41
N PRO A 56 30.43 11.61 -4.88
CA PRO A 56 31.01 10.36 -5.36
C PRO A 56 29.97 9.26 -5.49
N ILE A 57 30.14 8.39 -6.49
CA ILE A 57 29.21 7.28 -6.77
C ILE A 57 28.99 6.34 -5.59
N ASP A 58 29.92 6.36 -4.65
CA ASP A 58 29.94 5.51 -3.50
C ASP A 58 29.42 6.28 -2.24
N THR A 59 28.85 7.48 -2.40
CA THR A 59 28.41 8.26 -1.23
C THR A 59 27.29 7.55 -0.46
N THR A 60 27.49 7.41 0.84
CA THR A 60 26.52 6.92 1.82
C THR A 60 26.26 8.00 2.86
N GLU A 61 25.22 7.82 3.66
CA GLU A 61 24.94 8.70 4.78
C GLU A 61 26.11 8.74 5.78
N THR A 62 26.80 7.62 5.99
CA THR A 62 27.98 7.53 6.86
C THR A 62 29.14 8.38 6.36
N HIS A 63 29.37 8.45 5.04
CA HIS A 63 30.39 9.32 4.44
C HIS A 63 30.12 10.79 4.74
N LEU A 64 28.89 11.25 4.51
CA LEU A 64 28.54 12.66 4.71
C LEU A 64 28.50 13.04 6.19
N ARG A 65 28.00 12.16 7.07
CA ARG A 65 28.08 12.34 8.53
C ARG A 65 29.53 12.51 8.98
N HIS A 66 30.44 11.67 8.49
CA HIS A 66 31.86 11.73 8.82
C HIS A 66 32.55 13.00 8.30
N LEU A 67 32.29 13.36 7.03
CA LEU A 67 32.82 14.57 6.40
C LEU A 67 32.51 15.83 7.23
N PHE A 68 31.24 16.05 7.57
CA PHE A 68 30.83 17.27 8.27
C PHE A 68 31.15 17.26 9.78
N ALA A 69 31.08 16.09 10.43
CA ALA A 69 31.27 16.00 11.87
C ALA A 69 32.75 15.87 12.28
N ALA A 70 33.54 15.04 11.60
CA ALA A 70 34.90 14.73 12.03
C ALA A 70 35.98 15.39 11.16
N GLN A 71 35.80 15.42 9.84
CA GLN A 71 36.82 16.01 8.95
C GLN A 71 36.74 17.55 8.92
N LEU A 72 35.53 18.10 8.82
CA LEU A 72 35.29 19.55 8.86
C LEU A 72 35.05 20.09 10.28
N SER A 73 34.79 19.22 11.26
CA SER A 73 34.55 19.57 12.66
C SER A 73 33.51 20.69 12.85
N ALA A 74 32.43 20.66 12.06
CA ALA A 74 31.56 21.82 11.91
C ALA A 74 30.12 21.59 12.37
N GLY A 75 29.52 20.45 12.03
CA GLY A 75 28.09 20.23 12.27
C GLY A 75 27.69 18.77 12.29
N ARG A 76 26.61 18.47 13.01
CA ARG A 76 26.04 17.13 13.11
C ARG A 76 24.93 16.94 12.08
N VAL A 77 25.07 15.91 11.25
CA VAL A 77 24.07 15.51 10.26
C VAL A 77 23.02 14.61 10.91
N GLU A 78 21.74 14.90 10.69
CA GLU A 78 20.61 14.10 11.14
C GLU A 78 20.22 13.04 10.11
N LYS A 79 20.09 13.45 8.86
CA LYS A 79 19.62 12.58 7.76
C LYS A 79 20.16 13.05 6.43
N VAL A 80 20.32 12.12 5.49
CA VAL A 80 20.65 12.42 4.09
C VAL A 80 19.59 11.84 3.17
N HIS A 81 19.14 12.64 2.20
CA HIS A 81 18.32 12.18 1.09
C HIS A 81 19.15 12.20 -0.20
N PHE A 82 19.14 11.10 -0.95
CA PHE A 82 19.83 10.97 -2.23
C PHE A 82 18.82 11.00 -3.38
N GLU A 83 19.23 11.52 -4.54
CA GLU A 83 18.42 11.61 -5.76
C GLU A 83 17.69 10.30 -6.13
N ASN A 84 18.39 9.17 -6.05
CA ASN A 84 17.87 7.86 -6.49
C ASN A 84 17.07 7.12 -5.42
N VAL A 85 17.01 7.64 -4.20
CA VAL A 85 16.15 7.06 -3.18
C VAL A 85 14.79 7.71 -3.40
N PRO A 86 13.77 7.00 -3.94
CA PRO A 86 12.46 7.58 -4.05
C PRO A 86 12.06 8.08 -2.68
N THR A 87 11.95 9.39 -2.54
CA THR A 87 11.21 9.99 -1.44
C THR A 87 9.76 9.63 -1.75
N LYS A 88 9.36 8.38 -1.48
CA LYS A 88 7.96 8.09 -1.18
C LYS A 88 7.66 9.16 -0.14
N LYS A 89 6.91 10.21 -0.55
CA LYS A 89 6.41 11.20 0.39
C LYS A 89 5.63 10.32 1.34
N LYS A 90 6.24 9.95 2.46
CA LYS A 90 5.51 9.49 3.59
C LYS A 90 4.54 10.63 3.74
N HIS A 91 3.27 10.41 3.42
CA HIS A 91 2.24 11.18 4.05
C HIS A 91 2.56 10.95 5.52
N SER A 92 3.32 11.88 6.08
CA SER A 92 3.56 11.93 7.49
C SER A 92 2.14 11.93 8.03
N PRO A 93 1.69 10.88 8.75
CA PRO A 93 0.49 11.05 9.54
C PRO A 93 0.76 12.35 10.29
N PRO A 94 -0.14 13.35 10.21
CA PRO A 94 0.14 14.71 10.66
C PRO A 94 0.84 14.60 12.00
N THR A 95 2.10 15.04 12.01
CA THR A 95 2.93 15.04 13.22
C THR A 95 2.07 15.64 14.29
N LEU A 96 1.83 14.84 15.32
CA LEU A 96 1.14 15.23 16.54
C LEU A 96 1.81 16.50 17.04
N SER A 97 1.29 17.65 16.62
CA SER A 97 1.40 18.86 17.40
C SER A 97 0.92 18.46 18.78
N ALA A 98 1.78 18.68 19.75
CA ALA A 98 1.61 18.29 21.13
C ALA A 98 0.38 19.00 21.73
N SER A 99 -0.81 18.52 21.41
CA SER A 99 -2.00 18.74 22.19
C SER A 99 -2.13 17.52 23.07
N LYS A 100 -1.50 17.61 24.25
CA LYS A 100 -1.91 16.82 25.41
C LYS A 100 -3.42 16.98 25.54
N ASN A 101 -4.20 15.96 25.17
CA ASN A 101 -5.42 15.52 25.85
C ASN A 101 -6.15 14.44 25.01
N ASN A 102 -6.47 13.33 25.69
CA ASN A 102 -7.25 12.17 25.26
C ASN A 102 -6.62 11.14 24.31
N LYS A 103 -6.13 10.04 24.92
CA LYS A 103 -5.97 8.70 24.32
C LYS A 103 -7.34 8.15 23.87
N LYS A 104 -7.90 8.63 22.77
CA LYS A 104 -8.85 7.85 21.96
C LYS A 104 -8.02 7.12 20.91
N ARG A 105 -8.07 5.79 20.91
CA ARG A 105 -7.35 4.95 19.91
C ARG A 105 -7.71 5.46 18.52
N LYS A 106 -6.73 6.03 17.80
CA LYS A 106 -6.94 6.54 16.44
C LYS A 106 -7.44 5.38 15.59
N ARG A 107 -8.58 5.56 14.92
CA ARG A 107 -9.10 4.55 13.98
C ARG A 107 -8.11 4.45 12.83
N ILE A 108 -7.56 3.26 12.63
CA ILE A 108 -6.67 2.96 11.51
C ILE A 108 -7.55 2.96 10.24
N THR A 109 -7.17 3.76 9.24
CA THR A 109 -7.87 3.85 7.95
C THR A 109 -7.32 2.81 6.96
N ALA A 110 -8.05 2.52 5.89
CA ALA A 110 -7.54 1.65 4.82
C ALA A 110 -6.24 2.20 4.19
N ASP A 111 -6.10 3.53 4.10
CA ASP A 111 -4.90 4.20 3.57
C ASP A 111 -3.69 4.09 4.52
N ASP A 112 -3.93 4.14 5.84
CA ASP A 112 -2.88 3.92 6.84
C ASP A 112 -2.34 2.48 6.73
N LEU A 113 -3.22 1.49 6.56
CA LEU A 113 -2.83 0.09 6.34
C LEU A 113 -2.13 -0.12 4.98
N GLN A 114 -2.60 0.53 3.93
CA GLN A 114 -1.94 0.47 2.62
C GLN A 114 -0.52 1.05 2.70
N SER A 115 -0.33 2.16 3.42
CA SER A 115 1.00 2.75 3.63
C SER A 115 1.94 1.83 4.42
N GLN A 116 1.39 1.05 5.36
CA GLN A 116 2.14 0.01 6.09
C GLN A 116 2.51 -1.14 5.15
N LEU A 117 1.57 -1.60 4.31
CA LEU A 117 1.82 -2.64 3.32
C LEU A 117 2.92 -2.23 2.33
N ASP A 118 2.87 -1.00 1.82
CA ASP A 118 3.85 -0.44 0.89
C ASP A 118 5.24 -0.19 1.51
N ALA A 119 5.35 -0.31 2.85
CA ALA A 119 6.61 -0.23 3.58
C ALA A 119 7.22 -1.61 3.85
N ILE A 120 6.47 -2.69 3.65
CA ILE A 120 6.98 -4.07 3.75
C ILE A 120 7.57 -4.44 2.40
N ASP A 121 8.90 -4.38 2.32
CA ASP A 121 9.66 -4.78 1.14
C ASP A 121 10.49 -6.04 1.45
N LEU A 122 10.81 -6.82 0.41
CA LEU A 122 11.72 -7.95 0.54
C LEU A 122 13.12 -7.48 0.98
N PRO A 123 13.91 -8.35 1.65
CA PRO A 123 15.28 -8.03 2.02
C PRO A 123 16.09 -7.54 0.81
N SER A 124 16.79 -6.41 0.97
CA SER A 124 17.64 -5.88 -0.09
C SER A 124 18.76 -6.86 -0.42
N THR A 125 18.96 -7.13 -1.71
CA THR A 125 20.07 -7.96 -2.18
C THR A 125 21.39 -7.19 -2.21
N TRP A 126 21.36 -5.88 -2.01
CA TRP A 126 22.56 -5.04 -1.92
C TRP A 126 22.69 -4.48 -0.51
N ASP A 127 23.88 -4.66 0.06
CA ASP A 127 24.34 -4.09 1.33
C ASP A 127 24.48 -2.57 1.28
N ARG A 128 24.81 -2.02 0.10
CA ARG A 128 24.96 -0.58 -0.12
C ARG A 128 24.48 -0.16 -1.51
N GLN A 129 23.63 0.86 -1.53
CA GLN A 129 23.19 1.51 -2.76
C GLN A 129 24.29 2.43 -3.30
N LEU A 130 24.55 2.36 -4.61
CA LEU A 130 25.44 3.27 -5.31
C LEU A 130 24.65 4.42 -5.94
N GLN A 131 25.31 5.58 -6.02
CA GLN A 131 24.78 6.79 -6.64
C GLN A 131 25.10 6.83 -8.14
N LYS A 132 24.34 7.64 -8.87
CA LYS A 132 24.65 7.96 -10.27
C LYS A 132 25.84 8.91 -10.34
N SER A 133 26.51 8.96 -11.48
CA SER A 133 27.51 9.99 -11.75
C SER A 133 26.86 11.38 -11.68
N GLY A 134 27.48 12.32 -11.00
CA GLY A 134 26.94 13.67 -10.82
C GLY A 134 25.74 13.76 -9.86
N ALA A 135 25.43 12.68 -9.13
CA ALA A 135 24.28 12.65 -8.23
C ALA A 135 24.32 13.78 -7.19
N HIS A 136 23.12 14.20 -6.80
CA HIS A 136 22.94 15.17 -5.72
C HIS A 136 22.38 14.53 -4.45
N ALA A 137 22.69 15.17 -3.32
CA ALA A 137 22.23 14.79 -2.00
C ALA A 137 21.74 16.03 -1.24
N ILE A 138 20.66 15.85 -0.48
CA ILE A 138 20.15 16.85 0.47
C ILE A 138 20.56 16.38 1.86
N VAL A 139 21.49 17.11 2.47
CA VAL A 139 22.02 16.82 3.81
C VAL A 139 21.27 17.67 4.82
N ILE A 140 20.55 17.02 5.72
CA ILE A 140 19.77 17.68 6.78
C ILE A 140 20.60 17.65 8.06
N PHE A 141 20.92 18.84 8.59
CA PHE A 141 21.66 19.01 9.83
C PHE A 141 20.73 19.08 11.03
N ALA A 142 21.24 18.75 12.22
CA ALA A 142 20.46 18.85 13.46
C ALA A 142 19.80 20.24 13.61
N ASP A 143 20.57 21.31 13.39
CA ASP A 143 20.09 22.68 13.50
C ASP A 143 20.62 23.57 12.37
N LYS A 144 19.96 24.72 12.13
CA LYS A 144 20.39 25.73 11.16
C LYS A 144 21.84 26.23 11.40
N PRO A 145 22.28 26.53 12.63
CA PRO A 145 23.68 26.93 12.88
C PRO A 145 24.70 25.84 12.50
N SER A 146 24.35 24.55 12.66
CA SER A 146 25.20 23.42 12.26
C SER A 146 25.39 23.33 10.75
N MET A 147 24.36 23.70 9.98
CA MET A 147 24.45 23.79 8.52
C MET A 147 25.34 24.97 8.10
N GLU A 148 25.11 26.15 8.69
CA GLU A 148 25.89 27.36 8.37
C GLU A 148 27.37 27.23 8.75
N SER A 149 27.67 26.62 9.91
CA SER A 149 29.05 26.33 10.33
C SER A 149 29.72 25.36 9.36
N SER A 150 29.00 24.34 8.88
CA SER A 150 29.49 23.36 7.92
C SER A 150 29.80 23.97 6.57
N LEU A 151 28.94 24.86 6.06
CA LEU A 151 29.21 25.60 4.82
C LEU A 151 30.45 26.50 4.96
N LYS A 152 30.55 27.24 6.08
CA LYS A 152 31.71 28.10 6.38
C LYS A 152 33.01 27.29 6.54
N ALA A 153 32.95 26.14 7.20
CA ALA A 153 34.08 25.25 7.37
C ALA A 153 34.55 24.66 6.04
N ALA A 154 33.63 24.25 5.17
CA ALA A 154 33.94 23.78 3.82
C ALA A 154 34.62 24.89 2.98
N ALA A 155 34.08 26.11 3.01
CA ALA A 155 34.70 27.26 2.32
C ALA A 155 36.10 27.57 2.87
N LYS A 156 36.30 27.47 4.19
CA LYS A 156 37.60 27.66 4.83
C LYS A 156 38.60 26.55 4.46
N ALA A 157 38.15 25.30 4.43
CA ALA A 157 38.98 24.16 4.03
C ALA A 157 39.43 24.29 2.56
N ALA A 158 38.54 24.70 1.67
CA ALA A 158 38.84 24.97 0.27
C ALA A 158 39.87 26.11 0.11
N LYS A 159 39.70 27.22 0.85
CA LYS A 159 40.66 28.35 0.86
C LYS A 159 42.05 27.96 1.36
N LYS A 160 42.09 27.15 2.43
CA LYS A 160 43.34 26.72 3.07
C LYS A 160 44.04 25.60 2.30
N GLY A 161 43.34 24.94 1.38
CA GLY A 161 43.84 23.75 0.69
C GLY A 161 43.98 22.57 1.64
N THR A 162 43.11 22.46 2.64
CA THR A 162 43.11 21.31 3.56
C THR A 162 42.91 20.03 2.77
N GLN A 163 43.82 19.07 2.91
CA GLN A 163 43.66 17.76 2.30
C GLN A 163 42.58 16.98 3.07
N ILE A 164 41.47 16.72 2.40
CA ILE A 164 40.36 15.91 2.92
C ILE A 164 40.32 14.65 2.07
N VAL A 165 40.69 13.50 2.64
CA VAL A 165 40.62 12.21 1.96
C VAL A 165 39.23 11.60 2.17
N TRP A 166 38.60 11.18 1.08
CA TRP A 166 37.27 10.59 1.12
C TRP A 166 37.31 9.23 1.83
N ALA A 167 36.35 8.99 2.73
CA ALA A 167 36.21 7.76 3.53
C ALA A 167 37.36 7.42 4.51
N GLU A 168 38.36 8.29 4.68
CA GLU A 168 39.47 8.07 5.60
C GLU A 168 38.98 7.90 7.05
N GLY A 169 39.32 6.77 7.68
CA GLY A 169 38.94 6.47 9.07
C GLY A 169 37.54 5.86 9.25
N ILE A 170 36.78 5.65 8.17
CA ILE A 170 35.48 4.97 8.21
C ILE A 170 35.38 3.75 7.29
N GLU A 171 36.52 3.29 6.75
CA GLU A 171 36.60 2.11 5.88
C GLU A 171 35.92 0.87 6.49
N HIS A 172 36.10 0.65 7.80
CA HIS A 172 35.48 -0.49 8.51
C HIS A 172 33.99 -0.31 8.84
N ARG A 173 33.46 0.91 8.72
CA ARG A 173 32.05 1.22 9.03
C ARG A 173 31.15 1.20 7.80
N VAL A 174 31.74 1.06 6.61
CA VAL A 174 31.02 1.09 5.35
C VAL A 174 31.22 -0.24 4.64
N SER A 175 30.17 -0.77 4.01
CA SER A 175 30.27 -2.01 3.25
C SER A 175 31.32 -1.88 2.14
N PRO A 176 32.20 -2.90 1.99
CA PRO A 176 33.31 -2.83 1.06
C PRO A 176 32.82 -2.79 -0.39
N LEU A 177 33.66 -2.23 -1.26
CA LEU A 177 33.42 -2.18 -2.71
C LEU A 177 34.24 -3.27 -3.43
N GLY A 178 34.11 -3.33 -4.76
CA GLY A 178 34.88 -4.28 -5.58
C GLY A 178 34.35 -5.71 -5.48
N LEU A 179 35.25 -6.70 -5.42
CA LEU A 179 34.90 -8.13 -5.39
C LEU A 179 34.02 -8.50 -4.19
N ALA A 180 34.35 -7.99 -3.00
CA ALA A 180 33.62 -8.27 -1.77
C ALA A 180 32.14 -7.85 -1.86
N ARG A 181 31.85 -6.73 -2.54
CA ARG A 181 30.47 -6.28 -2.80
C ARG A 181 29.66 -7.32 -3.58
N TYR A 182 30.25 -7.89 -4.63
CA TYR A 182 29.56 -8.87 -5.47
C TYR A 182 29.40 -10.23 -4.77
N GLN A 183 30.39 -10.64 -3.96
CA GLN A 183 30.28 -11.82 -3.11
C GLN A 183 29.17 -11.65 -2.06
N ASN A 184 29.11 -10.50 -1.40
CA ASN A 184 28.02 -10.17 -0.48
C ASN A 184 26.66 -10.18 -1.20
N HIS A 185 26.58 -9.60 -2.39
CA HIS A 185 25.36 -9.61 -3.18
C HIS A 185 24.90 -11.04 -3.52
N GLU A 186 25.84 -11.91 -3.93
CA GLU A 186 25.54 -13.32 -4.20
C GLU A 186 25.00 -14.05 -2.96
N GLN A 187 25.57 -13.79 -1.79
CA GLN A 187 25.06 -14.33 -0.53
C GLN A 187 23.66 -13.78 -0.21
N LEU A 188 23.44 -12.48 -0.36
CA LEU A 188 22.16 -11.82 -0.08
C LEU A 188 21.04 -12.19 -1.07
N ARG A 189 21.38 -12.68 -2.27
CA ARG A 189 20.40 -13.25 -3.21
C ARG A 189 19.72 -14.50 -2.67
N TYR A 190 20.33 -15.17 -1.71
CA TYR A 190 19.80 -16.35 -1.03
C TYR A 190 19.61 -16.05 0.46
N PRO A 191 18.62 -15.21 0.83
CA PRO A 191 18.39 -14.85 2.22
C PRO A 191 17.95 -16.07 3.03
N ASP A 192 18.14 -16.00 4.35
CA ASP A 192 17.70 -17.06 5.25
C ASP A 192 16.19 -17.29 5.14
N ARG A 193 15.79 -18.56 5.14
CA ARG A 193 14.39 -18.97 4.95
C ARG A 193 13.49 -18.37 6.02
N ALA A 194 13.95 -18.25 7.27
CA ALA A 194 13.13 -17.70 8.34
C ALA A 194 12.84 -16.21 8.12
N THR A 195 13.85 -15.44 7.68
CA THR A 195 13.67 -14.01 7.37
C THR A 195 12.69 -13.79 6.22
N LEU A 196 12.81 -14.57 5.14
CA LEU A 196 11.92 -14.49 4.00
C LEU A 196 10.48 -14.84 4.40
N LEU A 197 10.29 -15.95 5.12
CA LEU A 197 8.97 -16.39 5.56
C LEU A 197 8.31 -15.35 6.48
N HIS A 198 9.07 -14.73 7.39
CA HIS A 198 8.56 -13.66 8.24
C HIS A 198 8.09 -12.46 7.41
N THR A 199 8.91 -11.96 6.47
CA THR A 199 8.52 -10.82 5.63
C THR A 199 7.27 -11.10 4.78
N VAL A 200 7.16 -12.32 4.23
CA VAL A 200 5.98 -12.73 3.45
C VAL A 200 4.75 -12.87 4.33
N ASN A 201 4.87 -13.48 5.50
CA ASN A 201 3.74 -13.62 6.42
C ASN A 201 3.22 -12.26 6.89
N ASP A 202 4.13 -11.34 7.25
CA ASP A 202 3.78 -9.98 7.65
C ASP A 202 3.07 -9.25 6.51
N PHE A 203 3.59 -9.36 5.28
CA PHE A 203 2.93 -8.81 4.09
C PHE A 203 1.53 -9.38 3.89
N MET A 204 1.37 -10.70 3.99
CA MET A 204 0.07 -11.37 3.78
C MET A 204 -0.96 -11.00 4.85
N VAL A 205 -0.53 -10.83 6.11
CA VAL A 205 -1.39 -10.37 7.20
C VAL A 205 -1.88 -8.96 6.92
N VAL A 206 -0.97 -8.01 6.66
CA VAL A 206 -1.35 -6.61 6.40
C VAL A 206 -2.17 -6.50 5.11
N PHE A 207 -1.85 -7.29 4.07
CA PHE A 207 -2.64 -7.34 2.84
C PHE A 207 -4.08 -7.77 3.10
N GLY A 208 -4.28 -8.81 3.93
CA GLY A 208 -5.61 -9.24 4.36
C GLY A 208 -6.37 -8.13 5.08
N GLU A 209 -5.72 -7.43 6.01
CA GLU A 209 -6.31 -6.31 6.74
C GLU A 209 -6.71 -5.15 5.81
N VAL A 210 -5.86 -4.81 4.83
CA VAL A 210 -6.14 -3.80 3.80
C VAL A 210 -7.36 -4.21 2.98
N ALA A 211 -7.41 -5.45 2.50
CA ALA A 211 -8.51 -5.96 1.68
C ALA A 211 -9.84 -5.93 2.45
N GLU A 212 -9.83 -6.37 3.71
CA GLU A 212 -11.02 -6.29 4.56
C GLU A 212 -11.43 -4.85 4.88
N ALA A 213 -10.47 -3.96 5.16
CA ALA A 213 -10.74 -2.56 5.44
C ALA A 213 -11.40 -1.87 4.24
N ARG A 214 -10.87 -2.08 3.02
CA ARG A 214 -11.47 -1.55 1.78
C ARG A 214 -12.87 -2.11 1.54
N LYS A 215 -13.05 -3.42 1.70
CA LYS A 215 -14.37 -4.06 1.57
C LYS A 215 -15.39 -3.48 2.56
N ARG A 216 -14.99 -3.21 3.81
CA ARG A 216 -15.85 -2.57 4.82
C ARG A 216 -16.17 -1.12 4.44
N GLU A 217 -15.21 -0.37 3.89
CA GLU A 217 -15.43 1.01 3.43
C GLU A 217 -16.38 1.07 2.24
N GLU A 218 -16.22 0.17 1.26
CA GLU A 218 -17.13 0.03 0.11
C GLU A 218 -18.54 -0.38 0.55
N ALA A 219 -18.68 -1.35 1.46
CA ALA A 219 -19.97 -1.74 2.00
C ALA A 219 -20.66 -0.59 2.75
N ARG A 220 -19.88 0.20 3.51
CA ARG A 220 -20.41 1.40 4.18
C ARG A 220 -20.86 2.47 3.18
N LYS A 221 -20.09 2.69 2.12
CA LYS A 221 -20.44 3.63 1.05
C LYS A 221 -21.71 3.18 0.32
N ALA A 222 -21.83 1.89 -0.01
CA ALA A 222 -23.01 1.33 -0.65
C ALA A 222 -24.29 1.42 0.22
N GLN A 223 -24.14 1.42 1.55
CA GLN A 223 -25.27 1.57 2.48
C GLN A 223 -25.69 3.03 2.68
N MET A 224 -24.82 4.00 2.37
CA MET A 224 -25.17 5.41 2.45
C MET A 224 -26.03 5.80 1.25
N PRO A 225 -27.18 6.47 1.45
CA PRO A 225 -27.97 7.01 0.35
C PRO A 225 -27.18 8.09 -0.39
N ASP A 226 -27.29 8.10 -1.71
CA ASP A 226 -26.70 9.12 -2.58
C ASP A 226 -27.42 10.47 -2.43
N ASP A 227 -26.94 11.53 -3.10
CA ASP A 227 -27.52 12.90 -3.03
C ASP A 227 -29.01 12.96 -3.44
N ASP A 228 -29.48 11.99 -4.25
CA ASP A 228 -30.88 11.81 -4.65
C ASP A 228 -31.68 10.89 -3.71
N GLY A 229 -31.08 10.42 -2.60
CA GLY A 229 -31.72 9.59 -1.58
C GLY A 229 -31.85 8.10 -1.92
N PHE A 230 -31.25 7.64 -3.02
CA PHE A 230 -31.27 6.23 -3.41
C PHE A 230 -30.11 5.47 -2.79
N VAL A 231 -30.37 4.22 -2.37
CA VAL A 231 -29.35 3.30 -1.88
C VAL A 231 -28.92 2.40 -3.03
N THR A 232 -27.62 2.34 -3.32
CA THR A 232 -27.08 1.49 -4.38
C THR A 232 -27.30 0.01 -4.04
N VAL A 233 -28.09 -0.69 -4.87
CA VAL A 233 -28.28 -2.14 -4.75
C VAL A 233 -26.99 -2.83 -5.18
N THR A 234 -26.19 -3.27 -4.22
CA THR A 234 -25.02 -4.11 -4.50
C THR A 234 -25.48 -5.55 -4.66
N SER A 235 -25.11 -6.19 -5.77
CA SER A 235 -25.24 -7.64 -5.86
C SER A 235 -24.30 -8.24 -4.83
N GLY A 236 -24.85 -9.01 -3.88
CA GLY A 236 -24.05 -9.78 -2.94
C GLY A 236 -23.03 -10.66 -3.69
N PRO A 237 -21.96 -11.11 -3.01
CA PRO A 237 -21.01 -12.02 -3.62
C PRO A 237 -21.77 -13.19 -4.26
N LYS A 238 -21.46 -13.52 -5.52
CA LYS A 238 -21.93 -14.76 -6.16
C LYS A 238 -21.28 -15.92 -5.42
N LEU A 239 -21.85 -16.27 -4.27
CA LEU A 239 -21.41 -17.38 -3.45
C LEU A 239 -21.84 -18.65 -4.19
N ASN A 240 -20.92 -19.26 -4.92
CA ASN A 240 -21.09 -20.59 -5.53
C ASN A 240 -21.14 -21.71 -4.47
N ASN A 241 -21.55 -21.39 -3.24
CA ASN A 241 -21.52 -22.29 -2.10
C ASN A 241 -22.81 -23.11 -2.06
N VAL A 242 -22.69 -24.41 -2.30
CA VAL A 242 -23.82 -25.36 -2.41
C VAL A 242 -24.71 -25.35 -1.16
N ALA A 243 -24.13 -25.11 0.03
CA ALA A 243 -24.85 -25.10 1.30
C ALA A 243 -25.88 -23.97 1.46
N GLN A 244 -25.73 -22.84 0.77
CA GLN A 244 -26.71 -21.74 0.82
C GLN A 244 -27.69 -21.75 -0.37
N GLN A 245 -27.53 -22.69 -1.32
CA GLN A 245 -28.53 -22.90 -2.37
C GLN A 245 -29.83 -23.45 -1.79
N GLU A 246 -29.78 -24.26 -0.73
CA GLU A 246 -30.97 -24.77 -0.07
C GLU A 246 -31.73 -23.65 0.65
N GLU A 247 -31.05 -22.80 1.41
CA GLU A 247 -31.68 -21.62 2.05
C GLU A 247 -32.29 -20.67 1.00
N MET A 248 -31.59 -20.45 -0.12
CA MET A 248 -32.11 -19.61 -1.21
C MET A 248 -33.32 -20.25 -1.90
N ARG A 249 -33.34 -21.57 -2.08
CA ARG A 249 -34.51 -22.30 -2.60
C ARG A 249 -35.68 -22.23 -1.64
N GLU A 250 -35.46 -22.39 -0.34
CA GLU A 250 -36.53 -22.25 0.67
C GLU A 250 -37.13 -20.85 0.69
N LEU A 251 -36.29 -19.80 0.55
CA LEU A 251 -36.77 -18.42 0.47
C LEU A 251 -37.58 -18.18 -0.81
N VAL A 252 -37.15 -18.73 -1.94
CA VAL A 252 -37.89 -18.69 -3.22
C VAL A 252 -39.21 -19.44 -3.11
N GLU A 253 -39.25 -20.61 -2.46
CA GLU A 253 -40.50 -21.34 -2.22
C GLU A 253 -41.44 -20.60 -1.29
N ARG A 254 -40.93 -19.95 -0.23
CA ARG A 254 -41.75 -19.11 0.65
C ARG A 254 -42.29 -17.89 -0.08
N GLN A 255 -41.53 -17.31 -1.02
CA GLN A 255 -42.02 -16.24 -1.88
C GLN A 255 -43.08 -16.75 -2.86
N ARG A 256 -42.87 -17.90 -3.52
CA ARG A 256 -43.88 -18.54 -4.37
C ARG A 256 -45.18 -18.83 -3.63
N LYS A 257 -45.11 -19.38 -2.42
CA LYS A 257 -46.28 -19.61 -1.56
C LYS A 257 -47.00 -18.32 -1.15
N LYS A 258 -46.31 -17.18 -1.13
CA LYS A 258 -46.92 -15.86 -0.93
C LYS A 258 -47.51 -15.28 -2.21
N GLU A 259 -46.85 -15.51 -3.35
CA GLU A 259 -47.31 -15.13 -4.70
C GLU A 259 -48.51 -15.96 -5.18
N GLU A 260 -48.69 -17.18 -4.66
CA GLU A 260 -49.88 -18.02 -4.90
C GLU A 260 -51.20 -17.34 -4.47
N GLY A 261 -51.11 -16.23 -3.73
CA GLY A 261 -52.20 -15.28 -3.54
C GLY A 261 -53.34 -15.80 -2.68
N LEU A 262 -54.15 -14.90 -2.13
CA LEU A 262 -55.36 -15.29 -1.38
C LEU A 262 -56.40 -15.83 -2.36
N GLY A 263 -56.40 -17.15 -2.59
CA GLY A 263 -57.26 -17.87 -3.53
C GLY A 263 -58.77 -17.87 -3.21
N ASP A 264 -59.25 -16.93 -2.41
CA ASP A 264 -60.65 -16.76 -2.02
C ASP A 264 -61.05 -15.28 -1.76
N PHE A 265 -60.24 -14.30 -2.20
CA PHE A 265 -60.52 -12.90 -1.90
C PHE A 265 -61.69 -12.33 -2.71
N TYR A 266 -61.93 -12.82 -3.94
CA TYR A 266 -62.96 -12.25 -4.80
C TYR A 266 -64.19 -13.16 -4.95
N ARG A 267 -65.38 -12.54 -4.92
CA ARG A 267 -66.67 -13.24 -5.05
C ARG A 267 -66.81 -14.06 -6.35
N PHE A 268 -66.08 -13.70 -7.41
CA PHE A 268 -66.07 -14.47 -8.66
C PHE A 268 -65.37 -15.84 -8.48
N GLN A 269 -64.28 -15.90 -7.70
CA GLN A 269 -63.56 -17.15 -7.40
C GLN A 269 -64.47 -18.13 -6.64
N SER A 270 -65.26 -17.61 -5.68
CA SER A 270 -66.21 -18.43 -4.93
C SER A 270 -67.39 -18.91 -5.80
N ARG A 271 -67.84 -18.10 -6.77
CA ARG A 271 -68.88 -18.49 -7.74
C ARG A 271 -68.38 -19.58 -8.69
N GLU A 272 -67.14 -19.46 -9.16
CA GLU A 272 -66.49 -20.42 -10.03
C GLU A 272 -66.28 -21.77 -9.32
N LYS A 273 -65.73 -21.76 -8.09
CA LYS A 273 -65.63 -22.97 -7.24
C LYS A 273 -66.98 -23.64 -6.93
N ARG A 274 -68.08 -22.89 -6.89
CA ARG A 274 -69.42 -23.48 -6.73
C ARG A 274 -69.92 -24.12 -8.03
N LYS A 275 -69.69 -23.45 -9.17
CA LYS A 275 -70.05 -23.97 -10.50
C LYS A 275 -69.27 -25.24 -10.83
N GLU A 276 -67.98 -25.27 -10.48
CA GLU A 276 -67.12 -26.44 -10.67
C GLU A 276 -67.59 -27.63 -9.82
N ARG A 277 -67.85 -27.42 -8.52
CA ARG A 277 -68.44 -28.46 -7.66
C ARG A 277 -69.78 -28.96 -8.16
N GLN A 278 -70.63 -28.07 -8.70
CA GLN A 278 -71.90 -28.47 -9.30
C GLN A 278 -71.69 -29.34 -10.54
N ASN A 279 -70.75 -28.97 -11.42
CA ASN A 279 -70.41 -29.77 -12.60
C ASN A 279 -69.79 -31.14 -12.22
N GLU A 280 -68.96 -31.21 -11.19
CA GLU A 280 -68.43 -32.49 -10.69
C GLU A 280 -69.53 -33.41 -10.18
N LEU A 281 -70.52 -32.87 -9.47
CA LEU A 281 -71.69 -33.64 -9.02
C LEU A 281 -72.53 -34.14 -10.19
N LEU A 282 -72.74 -33.33 -11.23
CA LEU A 282 -73.42 -33.78 -12.45
C LEU A 282 -72.63 -34.90 -13.14
N ARG A 283 -71.30 -34.76 -13.27
CA ARG A 283 -70.45 -35.82 -13.86
C ARG A 283 -70.56 -37.13 -13.09
N ARG A 284 -70.44 -37.07 -11.76
CA ARG A 284 -70.59 -38.26 -10.90
C ARG A 284 -71.97 -38.89 -11.02
N PHE A 285 -73.02 -38.08 -11.15
CA PHE A 285 -74.38 -38.58 -11.33
C PHE A 285 -74.58 -39.27 -12.70
N ASP A 286 -74.04 -38.70 -13.78
CA ASP A 286 -74.08 -39.32 -15.10
C ASP A 286 -73.29 -40.64 -15.13
N ASP A 287 -72.14 -40.70 -14.46
CA ASP A 287 -71.35 -41.93 -14.33
C ASP A 287 -72.11 -43.00 -13.53
N ASP A 288 -72.78 -42.63 -12.43
CA ASP A 288 -73.58 -43.57 -11.65
C ASP A 288 -74.86 -44.00 -12.38
N ARG A 289 -75.47 -43.11 -13.18
CA ARG A 289 -76.57 -43.46 -14.06
C ARG A 289 -76.14 -44.45 -15.15
N ARG A 290 -74.95 -44.27 -15.73
CA ARG A 290 -74.34 -45.21 -16.69
C ARG A 290 -74.10 -46.58 -16.06
N LYS A 291 -73.53 -46.63 -14.85
CA LYS A 291 -73.34 -47.89 -14.11
C LYS A 291 -74.67 -48.61 -13.84
N LEU A 292 -75.73 -47.87 -13.52
CA LEU A 292 -77.06 -48.44 -13.29
C LEU A 292 -77.72 -48.97 -14.57
N SER A 293 -77.55 -48.32 -15.72
CA SER A 293 -78.00 -48.86 -17.01
C SER A 293 -77.26 -50.15 -17.37
N GLU A 294 -75.94 -50.19 -17.19
CA GLU A 294 -75.14 -51.40 -17.44
C GLU A 294 -75.56 -52.56 -16.54
N MET A 295 -75.91 -52.29 -15.27
CA MET A 295 -76.47 -53.32 -14.37
C MET A 295 -77.88 -53.78 -14.78
N LYS A 296 -78.74 -52.90 -15.31
CA LYS A 296 -80.07 -53.27 -15.82
C LYS A 296 -79.98 -54.12 -17.08
N GLU A 297 -79.09 -53.79 -18.01
CA GLU A 297 -78.86 -54.58 -19.23
C GLU A 297 -78.31 -55.98 -18.92
N ARG A 298 -77.48 -56.10 -17.86
CA ARG A 298 -77.01 -57.40 -17.35
C ARG A 298 -78.11 -58.27 -16.74
N LYS A 299 -79.17 -57.69 -16.15
CA LYS A 299 -80.30 -58.44 -15.56
C LYS A 299 -81.43 -58.76 -16.55
N GLY A 300 -81.49 -58.07 -17.70
CA GLY A 300 -82.58 -58.18 -18.68
C GLY A 300 -82.48 -59.31 -19.71
N LYS A 301 -81.43 -60.14 -19.71
CA LYS A 301 -81.31 -61.31 -20.60
C LYS A 301 -81.54 -62.60 -19.83
N ILE A 302 -82.81 -62.93 -19.58
CA ILE A 302 -83.26 -64.29 -19.27
C ILE A 302 -84.32 -64.60 -20.33
N ARG A 303 -83.99 -65.48 -21.29
CA ARG A 303 -84.97 -66.10 -22.20
C ARG A 303 -85.55 -67.34 -21.49
N PRO A 304 -86.88 -67.50 -21.36
CA PRO A 304 -87.47 -68.78 -21.00
C PRO A 304 -87.48 -69.72 -22.22
N GLU A 305 -87.55 -71.03 -21.96
CA GLU A 305 -87.68 -72.13 -22.93
C GLU A 305 -88.83 -71.95 -23.93
#